data_AF-A0A833EBJ5-F1
#
_entry.id   AF-A0A833EBJ5-F1
#
_cell.length_a   1.000
_cell.length_b   1.000
_cell.length_c   1.000
_cell.angle_alpha   90.00
_cell.angle_beta   90.00
_cell.angle_gamma   90.00
#
_symmetry.space_group_name_H-M   'P 1'
#
loop_
_entity.id
_entity.type
_entity.pdbx_description
1 polymer ?
#
loop_
_entity_poly.entity_id
_entity_poly.type
_entity_poly.pdbx_seq_one_letter_code
_entity_poly.pdbx_strand_id
1 'polypeptide(L)'
;MVSLSMCIESTWKNSETEVGSKESSEDTNEVNLVIKGQPVTLVLRTTVREALSTKLINTNDSDIVKNYLNHKIIYLEYNRSLPLEEGKVTVIDLSMKLGFLKPLYGHLIVDDSVFKNESEREKVKASNITLIVKVVRGNRSATIEKIGSRTYVIEGNSLKELDKAESRFVLAIYRGIAENS
;
A
#
# COMPACT_ATOMS: atom_id res chain seq x y z
N MET A 1 -38.89 17.71 6.03
CA MET A 1 -37.50 18.02 6.46
C MET A 1 -37.22 17.11 7.64
N VAL A 2 -36.51 16.00 7.43
CA VAL A 2 -36.04 15.12 8.50
C VAL A 2 -34.59 14.78 8.17
N SER A 3 -33.70 15.36 8.98
CA SER A 3 -32.26 15.09 8.96
C SER A 3 -32.03 13.74 9.63
N LEU A 4 -31.38 12.81 8.94
CA LEU A 4 -30.82 11.60 9.53
C LEU A 4 -29.31 11.75 9.54
N SER A 5 -28.83 12.32 10.64
CA SER A 5 -27.42 12.26 11.04
C SER A 5 -27.11 10.82 11.44
N MET A 6 -26.34 10.09 10.63
CA MET A 6 -25.72 8.84 11.05
C MET A 6 -24.34 9.15 11.63
N CYS A 7 -24.26 9.24 12.95
CA CYS A 7 -23.00 9.12 13.66
C CYS A 7 -22.60 7.64 13.67
N ILE A 8 -21.48 7.28 13.04
CA ILE A 8 -20.86 5.97 13.22
C ILE A 8 -19.91 6.10 14.42
N GLU A 9 -20.33 5.51 15.52
CA GLU A 9 -19.57 5.39 16.76
C GLU A 9 -18.71 4.12 16.65
N SER A 10 -17.39 4.26 16.53
CA SER A 10 -16.47 3.12 16.52
C SER A 10 -16.33 2.56 17.94
N THR A 11 -17.20 1.64 18.33
CA THR A 11 -17.10 0.95 19.62
C THR A 11 -16.07 -0.17 19.54
N TRP A 12 -14.85 0.12 19.97
CA TRP A 12 -13.92 -0.87 20.49
C TRP A 12 -14.40 -1.28 21.89
N LYS A 13 -15.09 -2.41 22.00
CA LYS A 13 -15.39 -3.05 23.29
C LYS A 13 -14.54 -4.30 23.45
N ASN A 14 -13.62 -4.23 24.41
CA ASN A 14 -12.97 -5.40 25.00
C ASN A 14 -14.04 -6.29 25.63
N SER A 15 -14.19 -7.52 25.13
CA SER A 15 -14.85 -8.60 25.85
C SER A 15 -13.82 -9.70 26.17
N GLU A 16 -13.37 -9.67 27.43
CA GLU A 16 -12.98 -10.87 28.18
C GLU A 16 -14.29 -11.67 28.37
N THR A 17 -14.43 -12.92 27.94
CA THR A 17 -13.79 -14.12 28.46
C THR A 17 -14.16 -15.29 27.52
N GLU A 18 -13.23 -16.19 27.22
CA GLU A 18 -13.38 -17.66 27.13
C GLU A 18 -12.30 -18.30 26.24
N VAL A 19 -11.91 -19.50 26.66
CA VAL A 19 -10.63 -20.18 26.40
C VAL A 19 -10.52 -20.68 24.96
N GLY A 20 -9.63 -20.05 24.23
CA GLY A 20 -9.10 -20.42 22.92
C GLY A 20 -8.18 -19.29 22.53
N SER A 21 -6.91 -19.57 22.23
CA SER A 21 -5.90 -18.55 21.94
C SER A 21 -6.41 -17.60 20.84
N LYS A 22 -6.96 -16.44 21.23
CA LYS A 22 -7.32 -15.36 20.32
C LYS A 22 -6.00 -14.84 19.76
N GLU A 23 -5.56 -15.40 18.63
CA GLU A 23 -4.64 -14.68 17.76
C GLU A 23 -5.25 -13.30 17.55
N SER A 24 -4.53 -12.28 17.99
CA SER A 24 -4.97 -10.91 17.75
C SER A 24 -5.11 -10.75 16.23
N SER A 25 -6.08 -9.98 15.74
CA SER A 25 -6.22 -9.70 14.30
C SER A 25 -4.99 -9.04 13.68
N GLU A 26 -3.99 -8.70 14.51
CA GLU A 26 -2.70 -8.18 14.09
C GLU A 26 -1.66 -9.29 13.80
N ASP A 27 -1.87 -10.51 14.30
CA ASP A 27 -0.99 -11.67 14.05
C ASP A 27 -1.27 -12.37 12.72
N THR A 28 -2.39 -12.05 12.08
CA THR A 28 -2.73 -12.57 10.76
C THR A 28 -2.09 -11.73 9.67
N ASN A 29 -1.83 -12.35 8.52
CA ASN A 29 -1.50 -11.63 7.28
C ASN A 29 -2.75 -11.34 6.43
N GLU A 30 -3.93 -11.81 6.85
CA GLU A 30 -5.19 -11.57 6.16
C GLU A 30 -5.98 -10.42 6.81
N VAL A 31 -6.52 -9.54 5.98
CA VAL A 31 -7.36 -8.41 6.38
C VAL A 31 -8.64 -8.43 5.58
N ASN A 32 -9.77 -8.62 6.26
CA ASN A 32 -11.09 -8.57 5.65
C ASN A 32 -11.61 -7.13 5.64
N LEU A 33 -11.99 -6.64 4.47
CA LEU A 33 -12.44 -5.27 4.22
C LEU A 33 -13.74 -5.29 3.41
N VAL A 34 -14.49 -4.20 3.47
CA VAL A 34 -15.64 -3.97 2.59
C VAL A 34 -15.34 -2.74 1.75
N ILE A 35 -15.24 -2.92 0.44
CA ILE A 35 -14.94 -1.85 -0.52
C ILE A 35 -16.15 -1.70 -1.43
N LYS A 36 -16.79 -0.53 -1.42
CA LYS A 36 -18.04 -0.25 -2.17
C LYS A 36 -19.10 -1.35 -1.99
N GLY A 37 -19.30 -1.81 -0.76
CA GLY A 37 -20.26 -2.85 -0.41
C GLY A 37 -19.86 -4.29 -0.78
N GLN A 38 -18.67 -4.49 -1.38
CA GLN A 38 -18.15 -5.83 -1.71
C GLN A 38 -17.13 -6.28 -0.66
N PRO A 39 -17.26 -7.49 -0.08
CA PRO A 39 -16.25 -8.04 0.80
C PRO A 39 -14.99 -8.40 0.01
N VAL A 40 -13.84 -7.96 0.51
CA VAL A 40 -12.52 -8.19 -0.06
C VAL A 40 -11.60 -8.70 1.04
N THR A 41 -10.95 -9.84 0.82
CA THR A 41 -9.88 -10.33 1.68
C THR A 41 -8.54 -9.93 1.09
N LEU A 42 -7.83 -9.03 1.77
CA LEU A 42 -6.48 -8.63 1.43
C LEU A 42 -5.49 -9.55 2.15
N VAL A 43 -4.66 -10.26 1.39
CA VAL A 43 -3.55 -11.06 1.92
C VAL A 43 -2.26 -10.26 1.80
N LEU A 44 -1.61 -10.01 2.94
CA LEU A 44 -0.33 -9.33 3.07
C LEU A 44 0.84 -10.33 3.01
N ARG A 45 2.04 -9.85 2.67
CA ARG A 45 3.26 -10.68 2.65
C ARG A 45 3.85 -10.90 4.04
N THR A 46 3.39 -10.13 5.01
CA THR A 46 3.75 -10.20 6.42
C THR A 46 2.49 -10.05 7.28
N THR A 47 2.60 -10.21 8.60
CA THR A 47 1.48 -9.97 9.50
C THR A 47 1.11 -8.49 9.54
N VAL A 48 -0.13 -8.18 9.91
CA VAL A 48 -0.59 -6.80 10.10
C VAL A 48 0.28 -6.07 11.12
N ARG A 49 0.65 -6.72 12.23
CA ARG A 49 1.54 -6.17 13.27
C ARG A 49 2.90 -5.78 12.69
N GLU A 50 3.52 -6.68 11.94
CA GLU A 50 4.82 -6.44 11.33
C GLU A 50 4.73 -5.33 10.27
N ALA A 51 3.67 -5.28 9.46
CA ALA A 51 3.43 -4.18 8.54
C ALA A 51 3.30 -2.83 9.29
N LEU A 52 2.51 -2.77 10.36
CA LEU A 52 2.31 -1.57 11.18
C LEU A 52 3.58 -1.10 11.89
N SER A 53 4.58 -1.97 12.07
CA SER A 53 5.90 -1.60 12.60
C SER A 53 6.77 -0.79 11.62
N THR A 54 6.38 -0.70 10.34
CA THR A 54 7.08 0.09 9.31
C THR A 54 7.12 1.57 9.68
N LYS A 55 8.31 2.17 9.62
CA LYS A 55 8.50 3.58 9.92
C LYS A 55 8.05 4.47 8.75
N LEU A 56 7.06 5.32 9.00
CA LEU A 56 6.62 6.35 8.04
C LEU A 56 7.45 7.63 8.21
N ILE A 57 8.02 8.15 7.13
CA ILE A 57 8.88 9.34 7.11
C ILE A 57 8.26 10.38 6.18
N ASN A 58 7.99 11.58 6.71
CA ASN A 58 7.33 12.67 5.98
C ASN A 58 5.99 12.29 5.33
N THR A 59 5.31 11.28 5.89
CA THR A 59 4.02 10.78 5.42
C THR A 59 3.25 10.11 6.54
N ASN A 60 1.97 9.86 6.29
CA ASN A 60 1.08 9.01 7.07
C ASN A 60 0.16 8.23 6.11
N ASP A 61 -0.74 7.40 6.65
CA ASP A 61 -1.67 6.58 5.84
C ASP A 61 -2.63 7.43 5.00
N SER A 62 -3.15 8.53 5.58
CA SER A 62 -4.05 9.44 4.87
C SER A 62 -3.35 10.09 3.68
N ASP A 63 -2.08 10.48 3.83
CA ASP A 63 -1.27 11.00 2.74
C ASP A 63 -1.08 9.96 1.63
N ILE A 64 -0.81 8.69 1.99
CA ILE A 64 -0.65 7.60 1.03
C ILE A 64 -1.94 7.40 0.22
N VAL A 65 -3.10 7.27 0.90
CA VAL A 65 -4.42 7.14 0.25
C VAL A 65 -4.75 8.33 -0.62
N LYS A 66 -4.56 9.55 -0.11
CA LYS A 66 -4.84 10.78 -0.85
C LYS A 66 -3.99 10.86 -2.11
N ASN A 67 -2.70 10.52 -2.04
CA ASN A 67 -1.85 10.50 -3.23
C ASN A 67 -2.24 9.38 -4.19
N TYR A 68 -2.55 8.19 -3.70
CA TYR A 68 -3.05 7.11 -4.54
C TYR A 68 -4.29 7.54 -5.34
N LEU A 69 -5.32 8.08 -4.68
CA LEU A 69 -6.58 8.46 -5.32
C LEU A 69 -6.46 9.67 -6.27
N ASN A 70 -5.53 10.60 -6.02
CA ASN A 70 -5.39 11.82 -6.83
C ASN A 70 -4.54 11.65 -8.09
N HIS A 71 -3.86 10.51 -8.27
CA HIS A 71 -2.99 10.27 -9.43
C HIS A 71 -3.56 9.18 -10.34
N LYS A 72 -3.52 9.43 -11.65
CA LYS A 72 -4.03 8.49 -12.65
C LYS A 72 -3.03 7.40 -13.01
N ILE A 73 -1.73 7.74 -12.96
CA ILE A 73 -0.65 6.82 -13.30
C ILE A 73 0.10 6.48 -12.01
N ILE A 74 0.36 5.19 -11.80
CA ILE A 74 1.24 4.70 -10.74
C ILE A 74 2.48 4.13 -11.44
N TYR A 75 3.60 4.81 -11.27
CA TYR A 75 4.87 4.41 -11.83
C TYR A 75 5.67 3.64 -10.77
N LEU A 76 5.96 2.37 -11.04
CA LEU A 76 6.79 1.52 -10.19
C LEU A 76 8.26 1.62 -10.64
N GLU A 77 9.13 2.16 -9.78
CA GLU A 77 10.57 2.26 -10.02
C GLU A 77 11.31 1.25 -9.12
N TYR A 78 12.09 0.36 -9.70
CA TYR A 78 12.81 -0.67 -8.94
C TYR A 78 14.01 -1.21 -9.73
N ASN A 79 14.97 -1.82 -9.02
CA ASN A 79 16.07 -2.53 -9.67
C ASN A 79 15.56 -3.85 -10.28
N ARG A 80 15.52 -3.93 -11.61
CA ARG A 80 15.02 -5.12 -12.33
C ARG A 80 15.92 -6.34 -12.23
N SER A 81 17.21 -6.11 -11.98
CA SER A 81 18.20 -7.16 -11.79
C SER A 81 18.18 -7.72 -10.36
N LEU A 82 17.33 -7.17 -9.47
CA LEU A 82 17.15 -7.68 -8.12
C LEU A 82 16.63 -9.13 -8.19
N PRO A 83 17.28 -10.09 -7.51
CA PRO A 83 16.79 -11.45 -7.37
C PRO A 83 15.39 -11.50 -6.73
N LEU A 84 14.67 -12.61 -6.94
CA LEU A 84 13.38 -12.86 -6.28
C LEU A 84 13.52 -12.76 -4.75
N GLU A 85 14.53 -13.42 -4.19
CA GLU A 85 14.82 -13.45 -2.74
C GLU A 85 15.31 -12.12 -2.17
N GLU A 86 15.56 -11.12 -3.02
CA GLU A 86 16.06 -9.82 -2.59
C GLU A 86 15.02 -8.69 -2.72
N GLY A 87 13.82 -8.98 -3.23
CA GLY A 87 12.71 -8.02 -3.26
C GLY A 87 11.96 -7.93 -4.59
N LYS A 88 12.37 -8.66 -5.64
CA LYS A 88 11.60 -8.65 -6.91
C LYS A 88 10.19 -9.23 -6.73
N VAL A 89 10.03 -10.20 -5.83
CA VAL A 89 8.71 -10.75 -5.49
C VAL A 89 7.81 -9.70 -4.82
N THR A 90 8.37 -8.81 -4.00
CA THR A 90 7.65 -7.70 -3.35
C THR A 90 7.07 -6.72 -4.38
N VAL A 91 7.82 -6.42 -5.46
CA VAL A 91 7.34 -5.53 -6.54
C VAL A 91 6.20 -6.15 -7.33
N ILE A 92 6.29 -7.44 -7.64
CA ILE A 92 5.25 -8.17 -8.37
C ILE A 92 3.95 -8.17 -7.55
N ASP A 93 4.06 -8.50 -6.27
CA ASP A 93 2.94 -8.53 -5.34
C ASP A 93 2.28 -7.14 -5.18
N LEU A 94 3.08 -6.08 -4.99
CA LEU A 94 2.60 -4.69 -4.99
C LEU A 94 1.81 -4.37 -6.27
N SER A 95 2.38 -4.68 -7.44
CA SER A 95 1.72 -4.42 -8.73
C SER A 95 0.39 -5.16 -8.87
N MET A 96 0.31 -6.40 -8.38
CA MET A 96 -0.92 -7.20 -8.42
C MET A 96 -2.00 -6.63 -7.51
N LYS A 97 -1.64 -6.27 -6.26
CA LYS A 97 -2.56 -5.68 -5.28
C LYS A 97 -3.10 -4.33 -5.75
N LEU A 98 -2.25 -3.46 -6.28
CA LEU A 98 -2.72 -2.20 -6.88
C LEU A 98 -3.58 -2.48 -8.14
N GLY A 99 -3.21 -3.48 -8.94
CA GLY A 99 -3.94 -3.89 -10.14
C GLY A 99 -5.36 -4.38 -9.86
N PHE A 100 -5.58 -5.03 -8.73
CA PHE A 100 -6.91 -5.46 -8.28
C PHE A 100 -7.90 -4.28 -8.14
N LEU A 101 -7.40 -3.11 -7.74
CA LEU A 101 -8.20 -1.89 -7.57
C LEU A 101 -8.48 -1.14 -8.89
N LYS A 102 -7.87 -1.55 -10.01
CA LYS A 102 -8.00 -0.90 -11.32
C LYS A 102 -9.45 -0.73 -11.79
N PRO A 103 -10.35 -1.72 -11.69
CA PRO A 103 -11.75 -1.56 -12.12
C PRO A 103 -12.51 -0.49 -11.32
N LEU A 104 -12.07 -0.19 -10.10
CA LEU A 104 -12.76 0.73 -9.19
C LEU A 104 -12.29 2.18 -9.30
N TYR A 105 -11.01 2.39 -9.64
CA TYR A 105 -10.36 3.71 -9.62
C TYR A 105 -9.64 4.08 -10.92
N GLY A 106 -9.53 3.16 -11.89
CA GLY A 106 -9.02 3.45 -13.23
C GLY A 106 -7.52 3.75 -13.32
N HIS A 107 -6.72 3.40 -12.32
CA HIS A 107 -5.28 3.63 -12.35
C HIS A 107 -4.59 2.85 -13.48
N LEU A 108 -3.63 3.51 -14.13
CA LEU A 108 -2.68 2.86 -15.03
C LEU A 108 -1.38 2.58 -14.27
N ILE A 109 -1.10 1.32 -14.00
CA ILE A 109 0.12 0.87 -13.33
C ILE A 109 1.16 0.54 -14.40
N VAL A 110 2.32 1.18 -14.34
CA VAL A 110 3.40 1.05 -15.32
C VAL A 110 4.76 0.95 -14.65
N ASP A 111 5.73 0.42 -15.37
CA ASP A 111 7.14 0.44 -15.03
C ASP A 111 7.98 0.75 -16.28
N ASP A 112 9.31 0.72 -16.16
CA ASP A 112 10.25 0.96 -17.26
C ASP A 112 10.05 0.08 -18.52
N SER A 113 9.26 -1.01 -18.48
CA SER A 113 9.13 -1.99 -19.58
C SER A 113 8.15 -1.53 -20.64
N VAL A 114 7.28 -0.59 -20.28
CA VAL A 114 6.27 -0.04 -21.18
C VAL A 114 6.87 1.02 -22.12
N PHE A 115 8.03 1.59 -21.76
CA PHE A 115 8.62 2.73 -22.47
C PHE A 115 9.69 2.28 -23.47
N LYS A 116 9.65 2.86 -24.67
CA LYS A 116 10.62 2.54 -25.75
C LYS A 116 11.92 3.32 -25.61
N ASN A 117 11.88 4.47 -24.94
CA ASN A 117 13.02 5.35 -24.76
C ASN A 117 12.91 6.12 -23.44
N GLU A 118 14.05 6.63 -23.00
CA GLU A 118 14.20 7.40 -21.77
C GLU A 118 13.39 8.70 -21.79
N SER A 119 13.28 9.39 -22.94
CA SER A 119 12.55 10.65 -23.05
C SER A 119 11.06 10.50 -22.70
N GLU A 120 10.41 9.44 -23.20
CA GLU A 120 9.01 9.13 -22.87
C GLU A 120 8.83 8.81 -21.39
N ARG A 121 9.74 8.00 -20.84
CA ARG A 121 9.75 7.64 -19.43
C ARG A 121 9.85 8.88 -18.55
N GLU A 122 10.80 9.78 -18.82
CA GLU A 122 10.97 11.00 -18.05
C GLU A 122 9.77 11.95 -18.17
N LYS A 123 9.10 12.01 -19.33
CA LYS A 123 7.84 12.78 -19.47
C LYS A 123 6.74 12.24 -18.57
N VAL A 124 6.55 10.92 -18.52
CA VAL A 124 5.55 10.31 -17.63
C VAL A 124 5.92 10.52 -16.17
N LYS A 125 7.19 10.30 -15.81
CA LYS A 125 7.70 10.55 -14.47
C LYS A 125 7.59 12.01 -14.06
N ALA A 126 7.74 12.97 -14.96
CA ALA A 126 7.64 14.40 -14.66
C ALA A 126 6.19 14.89 -14.51
N SER A 127 5.21 14.15 -15.05
CA SER A 127 3.80 14.55 -15.05
C SER A 127 3.19 14.59 -13.65
N ASN A 128 2.36 15.60 -13.39
CA ASN A 128 1.66 15.79 -12.11
C ASN A 128 0.53 14.76 -11.88
N ILE A 129 0.11 14.02 -12.91
CA ILE A 129 -0.87 12.93 -12.78
C ILE A 129 -0.21 11.59 -12.39
N THR A 130 1.12 11.57 -12.23
CA THR A 130 1.91 10.37 -11.94
C THR A 130 2.38 10.34 -10.48
N LEU A 131 1.94 9.32 -9.76
CA LEU A 131 2.51 8.89 -8.49
C LEU A 131 3.70 7.98 -8.77
N ILE A 132 4.86 8.28 -8.16
CA ILE A 132 6.06 7.46 -8.27
C ILE A 132 6.19 6.63 -6.99
N VAL A 133 6.26 5.31 -7.13
CA VAL A 133 6.53 4.38 -6.02
C VAL A 133 7.83 3.67 -6.32
N LYS A 134 8.86 4.01 -5.55
CA LYS A 134 10.19 3.40 -5.67
C LYS A 134 10.34 2.28 -4.67
N VAL A 135 10.75 1.09 -5.10
CA VAL A 135 11.04 -0.05 -4.22
C VAL A 135 12.55 -0.29 -4.23
N VAL A 136 13.18 -0.15 -3.06
CA VAL A 136 14.65 -0.13 -2.93
C VAL A 136 15.12 -1.11 -1.86
N ARG A 137 16.02 -2.02 -2.25
CA ARG A 137 16.80 -2.84 -1.31
C ARG A 137 17.95 -1.99 -0.76
N GLY A 138 17.73 -1.41 0.42
CA GLY A 138 18.65 -0.44 1.03
C GLY A 138 19.35 -0.96 2.28
N ASN A 139 19.74 -0.05 3.18
CA ASN A 139 20.37 -0.38 4.45
C ASN A 139 19.46 -0.12 5.67
N ARG A 140 18.33 0.57 5.48
CA ARG A 140 17.35 0.84 6.54
C ARG A 140 16.41 -0.33 6.76
N SER A 141 15.90 -0.48 7.98
CA SER A 141 14.72 -1.32 8.24
C SER A 141 13.50 -0.81 7.45
N ALA A 142 12.38 -1.52 7.53
CA ALA A 142 11.14 -1.22 6.84
C ALA A 142 10.76 0.25 7.00
N THR A 143 10.82 0.99 5.90
CA THR A 143 10.49 2.42 5.84
C THR A 143 9.64 2.74 4.62
N ILE A 144 8.71 3.67 4.80
CA ILE A 144 8.04 4.36 3.70
C ILE A 144 8.34 5.84 3.86
N GLU A 145 9.08 6.39 2.91
CA GLU A 145 9.45 7.80 2.90
C GLU A 145 8.79 8.52 1.74
N LYS A 146 8.17 9.66 2.03
CA LYS A 146 7.69 10.55 0.98
C LYS A 146 8.75 11.58 0.63
N ILE A 147 9.12 11.65 -0.65
CA ILE A 147 10.05 12.62 -1.21
C ILE A 147 9.28 13.56 -2.13
N GLY A 148 9.24 14.85 -1.78
CA GLY A 148 8.42 15.83 -2.49
C GLY A 148 6.91 15.54 -2.36
N SER A 149 6.14 15.88 -3.39
CA SER A 149 4.67 15.80 -3.33
C SER A 149 4.10 14.44 -3.72
N ARG A 150 4.79 13.68 -4.58
CA ARG A 150 4.23 12.53 -5.32
C ARG A 150 5.17 11.33 -5.46
N THR A 151 6.28 11.30 -4.72
CA THR A 151 7.20 10.15 -4.72
C THR A 151 7.20 9.48 -3.36
N TYR A 152 7.02 8.17 -3.35
CA TYR A 152 7.18 7.31 -2.19
C TYR A 152 8.35 6.37 -2.42
N VAL A 153 9.17 6.17 -1.39
CA VAL A 153 10.26 5.20 -1.35
C VAL A 153 9.90 4.15 -0.31
N ILE A 154 9.66 2.94 -0.78
CA ILE A 154 9.49 1.72 0.01
C ILE A 154 10.88 1.08 0.11
N GLU A 155 11.45 1.06 1.30
CA GLU A 155 12.81 0.55 1.54
C GLU A 155 12.84 -0.49 2.65
N GLY A 156 13.67 -1.52 2.46
CA GLY A 156 14.00 -2.51 3.47
C GLY A 156 15.41 -3.08 3.28
N ASN A 157 16.03 -3.46 4.39
CA ASN A 157 17.38 -4.03 4.42
C ASN A 157 17.41 -5.56 4.30
N SER A 158 16.28 -6.16 3.94
CA SER A 158 16.09 -7.58 3.64
C SER A 158 14.75 -7.75 2.91
N LEU A 159 14.50 -8.93 2.33
CA LEU A 159 13.18 -9.24 1.77
C LEU A 159 12.09 -9.11 2.83
N LYS A 160 12.34 -9.57 4.05
CA LYS A 160 11.39 -9.44 5.16
C LYS A 160 11.04 -7.97 5.46
N GLU A 161 12.03 -7.08 5.51
CA GLU A 161 11.79 -5.65 5.76
C GLU A 161 11.11 -4.96 4.56
N LEU A 162 11.39 -5.40 3.34
CA LEU A 162 10.67 -4.94 2.14
C LEU A 162 9.21 -5.38 2.17
N ASP A 163 8.94 -6.63 2.55
CA ASP A 163 7.58 -7.18 2.66
C ASP A 163 6.76 -6.43 3.72
N LYS A 164 7.38 -6.05 4.84
CA LYS A 164 6.75 -5.15 5.83
C LYS A 164 6.37 -3.81 5.24
N ALA A 165 7.31 -3.14 4.57
CA ALA A 165 7.08 -1.81 4.03
C ALA A 165 6.06 -1.81 2.87
N GLU A 166 6.11 -2.80 1.97
CA GLU A 166 5.10 -3.01 0.94
C GLU A 166 3.72 -3.26 1.55
N SER A 167 3.64 -4.19 2.50
CA SER A 167 2.37 -4.56 3.10
C SER A 167 1.77 -3.40 3.88
N ARG A 168 2.59 -2.55 4.52
CA ARG A 168 2.12 -1.30 5.14
C ARG A 168 1.54 -0.33 4.11
N PHE A 169 2.22 -0.16 2.98
CA PHE A 169 1.78 0.74 1.91
C PHE A 169 0.45 0.30 1.31
N VAL A 170 0.30 -0.99 1.01
CA VAL A 170 -0.96 -1.55 0.51
C VAL A 170 -2.05 -1.50 1.56
N LEU A 171 -1.75 -1.86 2.82
CA LEU A 171 -2.70 -1.81 3.92
C LEU A 171 -3.27 -0.39 4.10
N ALA A 172 -2.43 0.64 4.03
CA ALA A 172 -2.86 2.03 4.10
C ALA A 172 -3.87 2.37 2.99
N ILE A 173 -3.56 1.98 1.74
CA ILE A 173 -4.45 2.21 0.58
C ILE A 173 -5.79 1.52 0.77
N TYR A 174 -5.77 0.23 1.06
CA TYR A 174 -6.98 -0.60 1.14
C TYR A 174 -7.88 -0.21 2.32
N ARG A 175 -7.29 0.02 3.50
CA ARG A 175 -8.06 0.47 4.68
C ARG A 175 -8.68 1.83 4.45
N GLY A 176 -7.90 2.82 4.01
CA GLY A 176 -8.47 4.15 3.81
C GLY A 176 -9.48 4.19 2.66
N ILE A 177 -9.39 3.31 1.65
CA ILE A 177 -10.46 3.14 0.67
C ILE A 177 -11.73 2.58 1.32
N ALA A 178 -11.62 1.52 2.13
CA ALA A 178 -12.76 0.90 2.80
C ALA A 178 -13.46 1.86 3.77
N GLU A 179 -12.70 2.69 4.49
CA GLU A 179 -13.23 3.72 5.41
C GLU A 179 -13.95 4.87 4.69
N ASN A 180 -13.64 5.12 3.42
CA ASN A 180 -14.28 6.15 2.60
C ASN A 180 -15.38 5.59 1.66
N SER A 181 -15.68 4.29 1.75
CA SER A 181 -16.62 3.57 0.86
C SER A 181 -18.03 3.47 1.40
#